data_AF-A0A2H0RVK9-F1
#
_entry.id   AF-A0A2H0RVK9-F1
#
_cell.length_a   1.000
_cell.length_b   1.000
_cell.length_c   1.000
_cell.angle_alpha   90.00
_cell.angle_beta   90.00
_cell.angle_gamma   90.00
#
_symmetry.space_group_name_H-M   'P 1'
#
loop_
_entity.id
_entity.type
_entity.pdbx_description
1 polymer ?
#
loop_
_entity_poly.entity_id
_entity_poly.type
_entity_poly.pdbx_seq_one_letter_code
_entity_poly.pdbx_strand_id
1 'polypeptide(L)'
;MTPSPFHGIFSAFNQEHGSAPLAGLPGNLHLEKEVSQGDTESAPSNPPQQGGQITVDIYELDNYYIIRAPIAGVRLADLDIEVDGKVITIRGERTLGDDISEQQYYVQECFWGEFSRSITMPTAIDPKKVKATFSKDSILKILIPKEEKVKIVRINESA
;
A
#
# COMPACT_ATOMS: atom_id res chain seq x y z
N MET A 1 22.57 41.13 7.13
CA MET A 1 21.74 39.91 7.08
C MET A 1 21.42 39.66 5.62
N THR A 2 22.10 38.70 4.99
CA THR A 2 21.83 38.31 3.60
C THR A 2 20.56 37.46 3.56
N PRO A 3 19.58 37.74 2.68
CA PRO A 3 18.38 36.92 2.58
C PRO A 3 18.74 35.53 2.02
N SER A 4 18.18 34.48 2.62
CA SER A 4 18.36 33.09 2.18
C SER A 4 17.85 32.90 0.74
N PRO A 5 18.57 32.13 -0.11
CA PRO A 5 18.26 31.96 -1.54
C PRO A 5 17.02 31.08 -1.79
N PHE A 6 16.33 30.62 -0.74
CA PHE A 6 15.23 29.66 -0.83
C PHE A 6 13.84 30.29 -0.96
N HIS A 7 13.72 31.62 -1.07
CA HIS A 7 12.41 32.30 -1.08
C HIS A 7 11.64 32.23 -2.42
N GLY A 8 12.25 31.66 -3.48
CA GLY A 8 11.66 31.67 -4.84
C GLY A 8 11.18 30.32 -5.37
N ILE A 9 11.58 29.19 -4.76
CA ILE A 9 11.39 27.85 -5.37
C ILE A 9 9.98 27.28 -5.15
N PHE A 10 9.27 27.72 -4.11
CA PHE A 10 7.92 27.24 -3.82
C PHE A 10 6.80 28.00 -4.55
N SER A 11 7.08 29.15 -5.17
CA SER A 11 6.06 29.99 -5.81
C SER A 11 5.71 29.58 -7.23
N ALA A 12 6.49 28.70 -7.86
CA ALA A 12 6.31 28.29 -9.25
C ALA A 12 5.41 27.05 -9.43
N PHE A 13 4.88 26.49 -8.34
CA PHE A 13 4.18 25.19 -8.33
C PHE A 13 2.74 25.24 -8.88
N ASN A 14 2.32 26.33 -9.53
CA ASN A 14 0.93 26.48 -9.97
C ASN A 14 0.80 27.24 -11.29
N GLN A 15 1.31 26.66 -12.38
CA GLN A 15 0.90 27.04 -13.74
C GLN A 15 0.78 25.79 -14.63
N GLU A 16 -0.47 25.44 -14.94
CA GLU A 16 -0.85 24.50 -16.01
C GLU A 16 -0.52 25.08 -17.39
N HIS A 17 0.09 24.29 -18.28
CA HIS A 17 -0.02 24.33 -19.76
C HIS A 17 0.58 22.99 -20.24
N GLY A 18 0.08 22.20 -21.18
CA GLY A 18 -0.78 22.41 -22.34
C GLY A 18 -0.31 21.38 -23.38
N SER A 19 -1.24 20.63 -23.96
CA SER A 19 -1.04 19.48 -24.87
C SER A 19 -0.54 19.86 -26.27
N ALA A 20 0.32 19.01 -26.90
CA ALA A 20 0.25 18.59 -28.32
C ALA A 20 1.42 17.65 -28.76
N PRO A 21 1.25 16.82 -29.81
CA PRO A 21 2.10 15.65 -30.16
C PRO A 21 2.98 15.84 -31.43
N LEU A 22 3.89 14.90 -31.76
CA LEU A 22 4.47 14.56 -33.10
C LEU A 22 5.59 13.48 -32.92
N ALA A 23 5.45 12.22 -33.35
CA ALA A 23 5.65 11.63 -34.69
C ALA A 23 7.12 11.54 -35.19
N GLY A 24 7.64 10.31 -35.45
CA GLY A 24 8.76 10.06 -36.39
C GLY A 24 9.76 8.93 -36.04
N LEU A 25 9.56 7.73 -36.60
CA LEU A 25 10.42 6.52 -36.69
C LEU A 25 11.66 6.73 -37.62
N PRO A 26 12.75 5.89 -37.65
CA PRO A 26 12.77 4.45 -38.09
C PRO A 26 13.81 3.56 -37.34
N GLY A 27 13.94 2.24 -37.48
CA GLY A 27 13.32 1.20 -38.29
C GLY A 27 14.02 -0.15 -38.05
N ASN A 28 13.22 -1.22 -38.07
CA ASN A 28 13.47 -2.64 -38.42
C ASN A 28 14.65 -3.45 -37.84
N LEU A 29 14.29 -4.51 -37.10
CA LEU A 29 14.79 -5.87 -37.36
C LEU A 29 13.59 -6.84 -37.33
N HIS A 30 13.43 -7.58 -38.42
CA HIS A 30 12.43 -8.62 -38.65
C HIS A 30 13.20 -9.94 -38.70
N LEU A 31 12.81 -10.97 -37.94
CA LEU A 31 13.00 -12.36 -38.36
C LEU A 31 12.09 -13.33 -37.57
N GLU A 32 11.10 -13.81 -38.30
CA GLU A 32 10.54 -15.17 -38.39
C GLU A 32 9.82 -15.82 -37.20
N LYS A 33 8.65 -16.35 -37.57
CA LYS A 33 7.61 -16.95 -36.77
C LYS A 33 7.59 -18.43 -37.13
N GLU A 34 7.96 -19.31 -36.21
CA GLU A 34 7.57 -20.72 -36.30
C GLU A 34 6.34 -20.96 -35.43
N VAL A 35 5.27 -21.44 -36.06
CA VAL A 35 4.03 -21.92 -35.42
C VAL A 35 4.20 -23.40 -35.13
N SER A 36 4.04 -23.79 -33.87
CA SER A 36 3.69 -25.16 -33.51
C SER A 36 2.56 -25.12 -32.49
N GLN A 37 1.42 -25.71 -32.89
CA GLN A 37 0.24 -25.89 -32.07
C GLN A 37 0.52 -26.89 -30.93
N GLY A 38 0.16 -26.49 -29.72
CA GLY A 38 -0.03 -27.39 -28.58
C GLY A 38 -0.99 -26.71 -27.61
N ASP A 39 -2.18 -27.27 -27.47
CA ASP A 39 -3.21 -26.76 -26.58
C ASP A 39 -2.69 -26.73 -25.14
N THR A 40 -2.65 -25.55 -24.52
CA THR A 40 -2.53 -25.39 -23.07
C THR A 40 -3.41 -24.24 -22.67
N GLU A 41 -4.45 -24.58 -21.92
CA GLU A 41 -5.41 -23.69 -21.28
C GLU A 41 -4.68 -22.65 -20.42
N SER A 42 -4.48 -21.46 -21.00
CA SER A 42 -3.83 -20.35 -20.31
C SER A 42 -4.84 -19.68 -19.37
N ALA A 43 -4.86 -20.13 -18.11
CA ALA A 43 -5.31 -19.27 -17.03
C ALA A 43 -4.54 -17.94 -17.13
N PRO A 44 -5.18 -16.76 -16.96
CA PRO A 44 -4.44 -15.52 -16.90
C PRO A 44 -3.60 -15.55 -15.62
N SER A 45 -2.35 -16.01 -15.73
CA SER A 45 -1.32 -15.77 -14.73
C SER A 45 -0.96 -14.31 -14.83
N ASN A 46 -1.81 -13.44 -14.28
CA ASN A 46 -1.31 -12.15 -13.82
C ASN A 46 -0.18 -12.50 -12.86
N PRO A 47 1.09 -12.17 -13.17
CA PRO A 47 2.13 -12.30 -12.17
C PRO A 47 1.64 -11.53 -10.94
N PRO A 48 1.84 -12.04 -9.71
CA PRO A 48 1.50 -11.26 -8.53
C PRO A 48 2.17 -9.90 -8.71
N GLN A 49 1.37 -8.86 -8.88
CA GLN A 49 1.88 -7.50 -9.02
C GLN A 49 2.73 -7.30 -7.78
N GLN A 50 4.05 -7.16 -7.97
CA GLN A 50 4.99 -6.89 -6.89
C GLN A 50 4.78 -5.42 -6.49
N GLY A 51 3.63 -5.14 -5.89
CA GLY A 51 3.33 -3.87 -5.27
C GLY A 51 4.25 -3.66 -4.07
N GLY A 52 4.40 -2.40 -3.66
CA GLY A 52 5.18 -2.06 -2.49
C GLY A 52 4.61 -2.71 -1.23
N GLN A 53 5.45 -2.76 -0.20
CA GLN A 53 5.02 -3.13 1.14
C GLN A 53 5.20 -1.95 2.09
N ILE A 54 4.26 -1.80 3.02
CA ILE A 54 4.37 -0.86 4.13
C ILE A 54 4.92 -1.57 5.37
N THR A 55 5.65 -0.83 6.20
CA THR A 55 6.03 -1.31 7.54
C THR A 55 4.87 -1.15 8.50
N VAL A 56 4.74 -2.09 9.45
CA VAL A 56 3.65 -2.12 10.42
C VAL A 56 4.19 -2.67 11.73
N ASP A 57 3.71 -2.11 12.84
CA ASP A 57 3.83 -2.66 14.17
C ASP A 57 2.48 -3.26 14.56
N ILE A 58 2.51 -4.42 15.19
CA ILE A 58 1.30 -5.09 15.69
C ILE A 58 1.55 -5.43 17.15
N TYR A 59 0.64 -5.01 18.02
CA TYR A 59 0.74 -5.26 19.45
C TYR A 59 -0.62 -5.44 20.09
N GLU A 60 -0.62 -6.08 21.25
CA GLU A 60 -1.82 -6.45 22.00
C GLU A 60 -1.90 -5.62 23.29
N LEU A 61 -3.08 -5.07 23.56
CA LEU A 61 -3.50 -4.56 24.87
C LEU A 61 -4.63 -5.44 25.40
N ASP A 62 -5.04 -5.30 26.66
CA ASP A 62 -6.01 -6.19 27.31
C ASP A 62 -7.24 -6.50 26.45
N ASN A 63 -7.85 -5.47 25.85
CA ASN A 63 -9.11 -5.58 25.10
C ASN A 63 -8.96 -5.40 23.59
N TYR A 64 -7.75 -5.13 23.08
CA TYR A 64 -7.55 -4.78 21.67
C TYR A 64 -6.28 -5.39 21.09
N TYR A 65 -6.34 -5.74 19.81
CA TYR A 65 -5.16 -5.73 18.95
C TYR A 65 -5.04 -4.36 18.28
N ILE A 66 -3.82 -3.86 18.15
CA ILE A 66 -3.53 -2.58 17.51
C ILE A 66 -2.52 -2.81 16.40
N ILE A 67 -2.85 -2.33 15.21
CA ILE A 67 -1.93 -2.25 14.07
C ILE A 67 -1.59 -0.78 13.87
N ARG A 68 -0.30 -0.47 13.77
CA ARG A 68 0.21 0.87 13.49
C ARG A 68 1.11 0.84 12.27
N ALA A 69 0.85 1.70 11.29
CA ALA A 69 1.61 1.78 10.06
C ALA A 69 1.95 3.24 9.74
N PRO A 70 3.23 3.64 9.76
CA PRO A 70 3.67 4.92 9.20
C PRO A 70 3.59 4.87 7.67
N ILE A 71 2.73 5.70 7.07
CA ILE A 71 2.48 5.70 5.63
C ILE A 71 2.54 7.14 5.09
N ALA A 72 3.74 7.64 4.87
CA ALA A 72 3.94 8.95 4.24
C ALA A 72 3.63 8.92 2.73
N GLY A 73 3.25 10.07 2.18
CA GLY A 73 3.02 10.25 0.75
C GLY A 73 1.71 9.64 0.22
N VAL A 74 0.73 9.41 1.10
CA VAL A 74 -0.56 8.81 0.75
C VAL A 74 -1.69 9.72 1.23
N ARG A 75 -2.68 9.96 0.36
CA ARG A 75 -3.90 10.68 0.73
C ARG A 75 -4.87 9.68 1.36
N LEU A 76 -5.70 10.15 2.30
CA LEU A 76 -6.68 9.28 2.95
C LEU A 76 -7.65 8.61 1.97
N ALA A 77 -8.00 9.30 0.88
CA ALA A 77 -8.88 8.76 -0.16
C ALA A 77 -8.28 7.58 -0.94
N ASP A 78 -6.95 7.43 -0.91
CA ASP A 78 -6.24 6.35 -1.59
C ASP A 78 -5.87 5.22 -0.62
N LEU A 79 -6.39 5.23 0.62
CA LEU A 79 -6.20 4.16 1.59
C LEU A 79 -7.45 3.30 1.71
N ASP A 80 -7.28 2.00 1.58
CA ASP A 80 -8.33 1.01 1.78
C ASP A 80 -7.92 -0.03 2.82
N ILE A 81 -8.91 -0.49 3.60
CA ILE A 81 -8.74 -1.50 4.63
C ILE A 81 -9.82 -2.55 4.45
N GLU A 82 -9.39 -3.75 4.07
CA GLU A 82 -10.25 -4.91 3.90
C GLU A 82 -10.08 -5.85 5.09
N VAL A 83 -11.20 -6.42 5.55
CA VAL A 83 -11.22 -7.42 6.64
C VAL A 83 -11.93 -8.66 6.12
N ASP A 84 -11.21 -9.78 6.07
CA ASP A 84 -11.76 -11.09 5.70
C ASP A 84 -11.37 -12.15 6.72
N GLY A 85 -12.35 -12.60 7.51
CA GLY A 85 -12.17 -13.60 8.57
C GLY A 85 -11.15 -13.17 9.63
N LYS A 86 -9.90 -13.64 9.49
CA LYS A 86 -8.77 -13.30 10.37
C LYS A 86 -7.76 -12.35 9.73
N VAL A 87 -7.93 -12.00 8.46
CA VAL A 87 -6.96 -11.27 7.67
C VAL A 87 -7.39 -9.81 7.57
N ILE A 88 -6.47 -8.90 7.86
CA ILE A 88 -6.61 -7.48 7.53
C ILE A 88 -5.66 -7.19 6.38
N THR A 89 -6.19 -6.60 5.32
CA THR A 89 -5.38 -6.13 4.18
C THR A 89 -5.44 -4.62 4.12
N ILE A 90 -4.27 -3.98 4.13
CA ILE A 90 -4.10 -2.54 3.94
C ILE A 90 -3.62 -2.32 2.51
N ARG A 91 -4.33 -1.51 1.73
CA ARG A 91 -3.96 -1.14 0.36
C ARG A 91 -3.89 0.37 0.22
N GLY A 92 -3.10 0.81 -0.75
CA GLY A 92 -3.13 2.18 -1.22
C GLY A 92 -2.04 2.49 -2.22
N GLU A 93 -1.86 3.77 -2.52
CA GLU A 93 -0.88 4.24 -3.49
C GLU A 93 -0.06 5.39 -2.92
N ARG A 94 1.28 5.28 -3.02
CA ARG A 94 2.21 6.37 -2.73
C ARG A 94 2.51 7.12 -4.00
N THR A 95 2.05 8.35 -4.11
CA THR A 95 2.30 9.18 -5.30
C THR A 95 3.55 10.02 -5.11
N LEU A 96 4.45 9.98 -6.10
CA LEU A 96 5.49 10.99 -6.25
C LEU A 96 4.85 12.22 -6.90
N GLY A 97 4.95 13.38 -6.27
CA GLY A 97 4.36 14.63 -6.79
C GLY A 97 5.17 15.27 -7.93
N ASP A 98 6.36 14.74 -8.20
CA ASP A 98 7.32 15.27 -9.17
C ASP A 98 7.57 14.23 -10.26
N ASP A 99 7.69 14.68 -11.51
CA ASP A 99 8.12 13.86 -12.63
C ASP A 99 9.65 13.95 -12.75
N ILE A 100 10.35 12.98 -12.15
CA ILE A 100 11.81 12.91 -12.13
C ILE A 100 12.24 11.66 -12.89
N SER A 101 13.09 11.83 -13.90
CA SER A 101 13.59 10.69 -14.68
C SER A 101 14.60 9.88 -13.86
N GLU A 102 14.66 8.57 -14.13
CA GLU A 102 15.53 7.62 -13.40
C GLU A 102 17.01 8.06 -13.36
N GLN A 103 17.49 8.69 -14.44
CA GLN A 103 18.88 9.16 -14.57
C GLN A 103 19.20 10.37 -13.68
N GLN A 104 18.18 11.05 -13.15
CA GLN A 104 18.35 12.20 -12.27
C GLN A 104 18.50 11.78 -10.79
N TYR A 105 18.19 10.53 -10.45
CA TYR A 105 18.43 10.00 -9.12
C TYR A 105 19.90 9.62 -8.95
N TYR A 106 20.53 10.14 -7.90
CA TYR A 106 21.77 9.53 -7.40
C TYR A 106 21.47 8.22 -6.67
N VAL A 107 20.36 8.18 -5.91
CA VAL A 107 19.85 7.01 -5.17
C VAL A 107 18.33 7.16 -5.02
N GLN A 108 17.59 6.05 -5.14
CA GLN A 108 16.15 6.00 -4.88
C GLN A 108 15.83 4.76 -4.01
N GLU A 109 15.66 4.96 -2.70
CA GLU A 109 15.32 3.89 -1.74
C GLU A 109 13.82 3.84 -1.43
N CYS A 110 13.13 4.96 -1.59
CA CYS A 110 11.71 5.06 -1.33
C CYS A 110 10.93 4.37 -2.46
N PHE A 111 10.00 3.49 -2.07
CA PHE A 111 9.02 2.94 -2.99
C PHE A 111 7.89 3.95 -3.27
N TRP A 112 7.55 4.09 -4.55
CA TRP A 112 6.43 4.89 -5.07
C TRP A 112 5.53 3.98 -5.93
N GLY A 113 4.23 4.20 -5.86
CA GLY A 113 3.20 3.40 -6.52
C GLY A 113 2.30 2.63 -5.54
N GLU A 114 1.57 1.66 -6.08
CA GLU A 114 0.61 0.84 -5.33
C GLU A 114 1.32 -0.07 -4.32
N PHE A 115 0.74 -0.20 -3.13
CA PHE A 115 1.19 -1.11 -2.09
C PHE A 115 0.04 -1.94 -1.55
N SER A 116 0.37 -3.15 -1.07
CA SER A 116 -0.57 -4.00 -0.35
C SER A 116 0.15 -4.77 0.75
N ARG A 117 -0.48 -4.84 1.92
CA ARG A 117 -0.01 -5.68 3.01
C ARG A 117 -1.16 -6.38 3.72
N SER A 118 -1.11 -7.70 3.73
CA SER A 118 -2.03 -8.55 4.48
C SER A 118 -1.42 -9.05 5.78
N ILE A 119 -2.21 -9.06 6.83
CA ILE A 119 -1.81 -9.41 8.19
C ILE A 119 -2.83 -10.41 8.73
N THR A 120 -2.37 -11.60 9.13
CA THR A 120 -3.22 -12.61 9.76
C THR A 120 -3.24 -12.40 11.28
N MET A 121 -4.42 -12.16 11.84
CA MET A 121 -4.63 -11.98 13.27
C MET A 121 -4.82 -13.31 14.00
N PRO A 122 -4.56 -13.38 15.31
CA PRO A 122 -4.73 -14.62 16.09
C PRO A 122 -6.19 -15.12 16.11
N THR A 123 -7.16 -14.20 16.11
CA THR A 123 -8.60 -14.47 16.19
C THR A 123 -9.35 -13.91 14.99
N ALA A 124 -10.58 -14.39 14.79
CA ALA A 124 -11.50 -13.77 13.85
C ALA A 124 -11.78 -12.32 14.25
N ILE A 125 -12.06 -11.50 13.24
CA ILE A 125 -12.25 -10.07 13.35
C ILE A 125 -13.70 -9.78 13.00
N ASP A 126 -14.40 -9.10 13.88
CA ASP A 126 -15.72 -8.55 13.57
C ASP A 126 -15.51 -7.21 12.83
N PRO A 127 -15.73 -7.15 11.49
CA PRO A 127 -15.46 -5.95 10.70
C PRO A 127 -16.30 -4.75 11.18
N LYS A 128 -17.47 -4.99 11.80
CA LYS A 128 -18.35 -3.92 12.30
C LYS A 128 -17.78 -3.20 13.51
N LYS A 129 -16.82 -3.81 14.20
CA LYS A 129 -16.21 -3.28 15.43
C LYS A 129 -14.81 -2.72 15.21
N VAL A 130 -14.22 -2.90 14.04
CA VAL A 130 -12.92 -2.34 13.69
C VAL A 130 -13.01 -0.83 13.58
N LYS A 131 -12.03 -0.12 14.13
CA LYS A 131 -11.88 1.33 13.97
C LYS A 131 -10.52 1.65 13.39
N ALA A 132 -10.51 2.45 12.32
CA ALA A 132 -9.29 2.95 11.72
C ALA A 132 -9.22 4.48 11.84
N THR A 133 -8.03 5.00 12.11
CA THR A 133 -7.74 6.43 12.15
C THR A 133 -6.44 6.71 11.43
N PHE A 134 -6.42 7.75 10.61
CA PHE A 134 -5.20 8.25 9.97
C PHE A 134 -4.88 9.64 10.52
N SER A 135 -3.77 9.78 11.23
CA SER A 135 -3.39 11.04 11.86
C SER A 135 -2.75 12.01 10.86
N LYS A 136 -2.69 13.29 11.23
CA LYS A 136 -1.96 14.32 10.46
C LYS A 136 -0.47 14.01 10.29
N ASP A 137 0.08 13.19 11.19
CA ASP A 137 1.47 12.73 11.14
C ASP A 137 1.67 11.54 10.17
N SER A 138 0.68 11.25 9.32
CA SER A 138 0.71 10.15 8.34
C SER A 138 0.85 8.76 8.96
N ILE A 139 0.26 8.56 10.15
CA ILE A 139 0.24 7.26 10.84
C ILE A 139 -1.17 6.68 10.77
N LEU A 140 -1.30 5.52 10.14
CA LEU A 140 -2.49 4.69 10.18
C LEU A 140 -2.48 3.87 11.48
N LYS A 141 -3.60 3.92 12.20
CA LYS A 141 -3.85 3.10 13.39
C LYS A 141 -5.16 2.36 13.23
N ILE A 142 -5.11 1.04 13.36
CA ILE A 142 -6.28 0.16 13.32
C ILE A 142 -6.45 -0.46 14.70
N LEU A 143 -7.63 -0.29 15.30
CA LEU A 143 -8.02 -0.89 16.57
C LEU A 143 -9.00 -2.02 16.30
N ILE A 144 -8.67 -3.20 16.82
CA ILE A 144 -9.46 -4.42 16.65
C ILE A 144 -9.84 -4.91 18.05
N PRO A 145 -11.10 -4.78 18.46
CA PRO A 145 -11.55 -5.30 19.74
C PRO A 145 -11.38 -6.81 19.78
N LYS A 146 -10.89 -7.33 20.91
CA LYS A 146 -10.90 -8.76 21.17
C LYS A 146 -12.33 -9.20 21.50
N GLU A 147 -12.68 -10.41 21.10
CA GLU A 147 -13.90 -11.02 21.60
C GLU A 147 -13.77 -11.34 23.08
N GLU A 148 -14.83 -11.10 23.86
CA GLU A 148 -14.91 -11.55 25.23
C GLU A 148 -14.82 -13.08 25.24
N LYS A 149 -13.74 -13.60 25.83
CA LYS A 149 -13.61 -15.05 26.04
C LYS A 149 -14.65 -15.47 27.06
N VAL A 150 -15.78 -16.01 26.61
CA VAL A 150 -16.72 -16.70 27.48
C VAL A 150 -16.04 -17.96 28.02
N LYS A 151 -15.38 -17.85 29.18
CA LYS A 151 -14.81 -18.98 29.92
C LYS A 151 -15.92 -19.67 30.70
N ILE A 152 -16.54 -20.69 30.11
CA ILE A 152 -17.33 -21.64 30.88
C ILE A 152 -16.38 -22.73 31.39
N VAL A 153 -16.00 -22.64 32.66
CA VAL A 153 -15.31 -23.72 33.38
C VAL A 153 -16.34 -24.43 34.24
N ARG A 154 -16.59 -25.71 33.97
CA ARG A 154 -17.38 -26.60 34.85
C ARG A 154 -16.45 -27.57 35.57
N ILE A 155 -16.83 -27.88 36.81
CA ILE A 155 -15.99 -28.36 37.92
C ILE A 155 -15.96 -29.89 37.96
N ASN A 156 -14.79 -30.47 38.25
CA ASN A 156 -14.62 -31.90 38.57
C ASN A 156 -14.28 -32.06 40.05
N GLU A 157 -14.78 -33.12 40.67
CA GLU A 157 -14.33 -33.57 41.99
C GLU A 157 -13.00 -34.32 41.82
N SER A 158 -11.98 -33.91 42.56
CA SER A 158 -10.69 -34.62 42.61
C SER A 158 -10.84 -35.85 43.50
N ALA A 159 -10.56 -37.03 42.94
CA ALA A 159 -10.53 -38.32 43.64
C ALA A 159 -9.33 -38.45 44.60
#